data_AF-A0A3B7MMT0-F1
#
_entry.id   AF-A0A3B7MMT0-F1
#
_cell.length_a   1.000
_cell.length_b   1.000
_cell.length_c   1.000
_cell.angle_alpha   90.00
_cell.angle_beta   90.00
_cell.angle_gamma   90.00
#
_symmetry.space_group_name_H-M   'P 1'
#
loop_
_entity.id
_entity.type
_entity.pdbx_description
1 polymer ?
#
loop_
_entity_poly.entity_id
_entity_poly.type
_entity_poly.pdbx_seq_one_letter_code
_entity_poly.pdbx_strand_id
1 'polypeptide(L)' 'MILPDSALKGIYSPQGCTEFTGKNKPVKAGCKAFRSADKQRVYIYMVNGEGKDRYEVTWVVQGRKYLRRIVDGL' A
#
# COMPACT_ATOMS: atom_id res chain seq x y z
N MET A 1 -5.27 3.32 15.28
CA MET A 1 -5.93 2.24 14.52
C MET A 1 -4.99 1.05 14.52
N ILE A 2 -5.50 -0.15 14.73
CA ILE A 2 -4.73 -1.39 14.65
C ILE A 2 -5.32 -2.18 13.48
N LEU A 3 -4.48 -2.63 12.55
CA LEU A 3 -4.91 -3.53 11.49
C LEU A 3 -5.00 -4.95 12.05
N PRO A 4 -6.08 -5.71 11.77
CA PRO A 4 -6.15 -7.11 12.16
C PRO A 4 -5.17 -7.95 11.33
N ASP A 5 -4.75 -9.10 11.85
CA ASP A 5 -3.82 -10.01 11.15
C ASP A 5 -4.35 -10.44 9.77
N SER A 6 -5.67 -10.56 9.62
CA SER A 6 -6.32 -10.86 8.34
C SER A 6 -6.06 -9.80 7.26
N ALA A 7 -5.82 -8.54 7.65
CA ALA A 7 -5.45 -7.46 6.73
C ALA A 7 -4.03 -7.63 6.18
N LEU A 8 -3.17 -8.37 6.86
CA LEU A 8 -1.77 -8.60 6.51
C LEU A 8 -1.52 -10.00 5.93
N LYS A 9 -2.38 -10.98 6.26
CA LYS A 9 -2.24 -12.38 5.86
C LYS A 9 -1.99 -12.53 4.35
N GLY A 10 -0.92 -13.22 3.96
CA GLY A 10 -0.62 -13.50 2.55
C GLY A 10 -0.09 -12.31 1.75
N ILE A 11 0.26 -11.19 2.40
CA ILE A 11 1.05 -10.11 1.79
C ILE A 11 2.52 -10.42 2.04
N TYR A 12 3.34 -10.31 0.99
CA TYR A 12 4.74 -10.73 0.97
C TYR A 12 5.55 -9.88 -0.02
N SER A 13 6.87 -9.81 0.20
CA SER A 13 7.82 -9.07 -0.65
C SER A 13 7.40 -7.62 -0.93
N PRO A 14 7.24 -6.76 0.10
CA PRO A 14 6.89 -5.36 -0.09
C PRO A 14 7.97 -4.62 -0.86
N GLN A 15 7.58 -3.98 -1.95
CA GLN A 15 8.48 -3.19 -2.77
C GLN A 15 8.51 -1.76 -2.21
N GLY A 16 9.64 -1.40 -1.62
CA GLY A 16 9.86 -0.09 -1.01
C GLY A 16 10.09 1.01 -2.04
N CYS A 17 11.01 1.93 -1.75
CA CYS A 17 11.44 2.93 -2.72
C CYS A 17 12.45 2.28 -3.68
N THR A 18 12.14 2.28 -4.97
CA THR A 18 12.94 1.57 -5.98
C THR A 18 13.95 2.48 -6.69
N GLU A 19 13.74 3.80 -6.62
CA GLU A 19 14.59 4.79 -7.27
C GLU A 19 14.85 5.95 -6.32
N PHE A 20 16.10 6.42 -6.27
CA PHE A 20 16.53 7.52 -5.42
C PHE A 20 17.31 8.55 -6.23
N THR A 21 17.19 9.81 -5.85
CA THR A 21 18.05 10.90 -6.34
C THR A 21 19.47 10.75 -5.79
N GLY A 22 20.45 11.44 -6.36
CA GLY A 22 21.83 11.50 -5.82
C GLY A 22 21.94 12.07 -4.40
N LYS A 23 20.85 12.63 -3.83
CA LYS A 23 20.75 13.06 -2.43
C LYS A 23 19.96 12.08 -1.55
N ASN A 24 19.83 10.83 -2.00
CA ASN A 24 19.10 9.75 -1.32
C ASN A 24 17.61 10.06 -1.04
N LYS A 25 16.98 10.93 -1.85
CA LYS A 25 15.53 11.15 -1.80
C LYS A 25 14.82 10.16 -2.73
N PRO A 26 13.77 9.46 -2.29
CA PRO A 26 13.04 8.53 -3.15
C PRO A 26 12.34 9.28 -4.30
N VAL A 27 12.58 8.81 -5.52
CA VAL A 27 11.94 9.29 -6.77
C VAL A 27 10.68 8.48 -7.06
N LYS A 28 10.74 7.17 -6.81
CA LYS A 28 9.62 6.25 -7.00
C LYS A 28 9.42 5.40 -5.75
N ALA A 29 8.30 5.63 -5.08
CA ALA A 29 7.87 4.82 -3.96
C ALA A 29 6.83 3.80 -4.43
N GLY A 30 7.06 2.53 -4.11
CA GLY A 30 6.07 1.46 -4.27
C GLY A 30 4.90 1.57 -3.28
N CYS A 31 4.91 2.56 -2.38
CA CYS A 31 3.83 2.80 -1.43
C CYS A 31 3.34 4.25 -1.46
N LYS A 32 2.03 4.45 -1.27
CA LYS A 32 1.38 5.76 -1.25
C LYS A 32 0.19 5.75 -0.30
N ALA A 33 -0.21 6.93 0.18
CA ALA A 33 -1.44 7.12 0.92
C ALA A 33 -2.27 8.22 0.27
N PHE A 34 -3.54 7.95 0.04
CA PHE A 34 -4.50 8.90 -0.54
C PHE A 34 -5.65 9.11 0.43
N ARG A 35 -6.14 10.34 0.51
CA ARG A 35 -7.34 10.64 1.28
C ARG A 35 -8.48 10.94 0.32
N SER A 36 -9.67 10.39 0.57
CA SER A 36 -10.86 10.69 -0.23
C SER A 36 -11.22 12.17 -0.16
N ALA A 37 -11.94 12.67 -1.18
CA ALA A 37 -12.35 14.07 -1.26
C ALA A 37 -13.18 14.52 -0.04
N ASP A 38 -14.06 13.66 0.45
CA ASP A 38 -14.87 13.86 1.67
C ASP A 38 -14.07 13.72 2.99
N LYS A 39 -12.77 13.39 2.89
CA LYS A 39 -11.83 13.15 3.98
C LYS A 39 -12.20 12.01 4.93
N GLN A 40 -13.21 11.21 4.59
CA GLN A 40 -13.67 10.12 5.43
C GLN A 40 -12.78 8.88 5.31
N ARG A 41 -12.20 8.65 4.14
CA ARG A 41 -11.42 7.45 3.83
C ARG A 41 -9.95 7.77 3.58
N VAL A 42 -9.11 6.85 4.02
CA VAL A 42 -7.69 6.78 3.67
C VAL A 42 -7.46 5.47 2.93
N TYR A 43 -6.86 5.57 1.76
CA TYR A 43 -6.41 4.46 0.94
C TYR A 43 -4.90 4.34 1.10
N ILE A 44 -4.44 3.24 1.66
CA ILE A 44 -3.01 2.94 1.79
C ILE A 44 -2.70 1.94 0.68
N TYR A 45 -1.79 2.29 -0.21
CA TYR A 45 -1.42 1.53 -1.40
C TYR A 45 0.01 1.02 -1.26
N MET A 46 0.27 -0.21 -1.72
CA MET A 46 1.61 -0.78 -1.79
C MET A 46 1.74 -1.80 -2.94
N VAL A 47 2.83 -1.71 -3.70
CA VAL A 47 3.29 -2.72 -4.65
C VAL A 47 4.06 -3.80 -3.89
N ASN A 48 3.80 -5.06 -4.23
CA ASN A 48 4.38 -6.24 -3.61
C ASN A 48 4.74 -7.27 -4.69
N GLY A 49 5.39 -8.36 -4.26
CA GLY A 49 5.81 -9.44 -5.13
C GLY A 49 7.04 -9.10 -5.97
N GLU A 50 7.43 -10.02 -6.84
CA GLU A 50 8.66 -9.95 -7.64
C GLU A 50 8.40 -10.47 -9.07
N GLY A 51 9.14 -9.93 -10.05
CA GLY A 51 9.05 -10.40 -11.44
C GLY A 51 7.64 -10.32 -12.04
N LYS A 52 7.13 -11.48 -12.48
CA LYS A 52 5.78 -11.63 -13.06
C LYS A 52 4.68 -11.78 -12.02
N ASP A 53 5.03 -12.08 -10.77
CA ASP A 53 4.08 -12.28 -9.68
C ASP A 53 3.94 -11.00 -8.84
N ARG A 54 4.05 -9.84 -9.50
CA ARG A 54 3.84 -8.56 -8.84
C ARG A 54 2.35 -8.28 -8.70
N TYR A 55 2.01 -7.66 -7.60
CA TYR A 55 0.64 -7.30 -7.29
C TYR A 55 0.60 -6.03 -6.45
N GLU A 56 -0.56 -5.41 -6.43
CA GLU A 56 -0.85 -4.24 -5.62
C GLU A 56 -1.78 -4.63 -4.49
N VAL A 57 -1.61 -3.99 -3.34
CA VAL A 57 -2.57 -4.06 -2.26
C VAL A 57 -3.00 -2.65 -1.90
N THR A 58 -4.31 -2.47 -1.73
CA THR A 58 -4.89 -1.22 -1.22
C THR A 58 -5.72 -1.52 0.02
N TRP A 59 -5.30 -1.00 1.18
CA TRP A 59 -6.12 -1.02 2.39
C TRP A 59 -7.02 0.21 2.44
N VAL A 60 -8.30 -0.02 2.72
CA VAL A 60 -9.30 1.04 2.88
C VAL A 60 -9.60 1.21 4.36
N VAL A 61 -9.33 2.41 4.86
CA VAL A 61 -9.57 2.81 6.23
C VAL A 61 -10.60 3.93 6.22
N GLN A 62 -11.58 3.92 7.12
CA GLN A 62 -12.51 5.02 7.30
C GLN A 62 -12.47 5.49 8.76
N GLY A 63 -12.13 6.76 8.96
CA GLY A 63 -11.84 7.33 10.28
C GLY A 63 -10.69 6.58 10.97
N ARG A 64 -11.02 5.64 11.88
CA ARG A 64 -10.07 4.79 12.62
C ARG A 64 -10.33 3.29 12.47
N LYS A 65 -11.23 2.90 11.57
CA LYS A 65 -11.64 1.52 11.33
C LYS A 65 -11.08 1.02 10.00
N TYR A 66 -10.43 -0.13 10.04
CA TYR A 66 -10.12 -0.90 8.84
C TYR A 66 -11.42 -1.46 8.25
N LEU A 67 -11.64 -1.26 6.96
CA LEU A 67 -12.82 -1.77 6.28
C LEU A 67 -12.51 -3.05 5.51
N ARG A 68 -11.52 -2.98 4.61
CA ARG A 68 -11.12 -4.08 3.73
C ARG A 68 -9.77 -3.80 3.09
N ARG A 69 -9.22 -4.81 2.43
CA ARG A 69 -8.14 -4.65 1.45
C ARG A 69 -8.60 -5.15 0.08
N ILE A 70 -7.99 -4.61 -0.95
CA ILE A 70 -8.10 -5.09 -2.32
C ILE A 70 -6.70 -5.55 -2.73
N VAL A 71 -6.60 -6.70 -3.39
CA VAL A 71 -5.36 -7.24 -3.96
C VAL A 71 -5.59 -7.40 -5.46
N ASP A 72 -4.68 -6.88 -6.28
CA ASP A 72 -4.79 -6.90 -7.74
C ASP A 72 -3.44 -7.25 -8.40
N GLY A 73 -3.44 -8.01 -9.49
CA GLY A 73 -2.22 -8.41 -10.20
C GLY A 73 -1.71 -7.31 -11.14
N LEU A 74 -0.39 -7.23 -11.34
CA LEU A 74 0.26 -6.24 -12.22
C LEU A 74 0.79 -6.82 -13.53
#